data_AF-A0A8T3PN41-F1
#
_entry.id   AF-A0A8T3PN41-F1
#
_cell.length_a   1.000
_cell.length_b   1.000
_cell.length_c   1.000
_cell.angle_alpha   90.00
_cell.angle_beta   90.00
_cell.angle_gamma   90.00
#
_symmetry.space_group_name_H-M   'P 1'
#
loop_
_entity.id
_entity.type
_entity.pdbx_description
1 polymer ?
#
loop_
_entity_poly.entity_id
_entity_poly.type
_entity_poly.pdbx_seq_one_letter_code
_entity_poly.pdbx_strand_id
1 'polypeptide(L)'
;MGCVARLLWLLTLFSAAVGPAPAADIKVINRDGRLEGFRDRSPPDVDSAIGLNRGATLGRQRLIAFRAAAAIWAERIQSSVQIRIDARFNADDPDLPCDASSAVLGAAGPNSAHRDFLGARIAKTWYVQALANALAGRDLAPGQSDIDAEFNSDVGTTCAFPDVWYYGLDGRPPGTKIDFVTVALHELGHGLGFLSLVDLKTGERFKGLNDIYMRRLQNTSTGRRYPEMTDRERVRASSSGRALRWTGGRVVAASTLLGAGVDRSGRVRMYAPRPQEPGSSVSHFSTSLFPNQLLEPMYTGPDHVPDLELPLLLDLGWKPAGADLSIVVVDTPDPVPQGGTLTYDITVLNGGPGAATNVTLTDILPGGVGFVSASPSQGTCTGTATVICTLGEVANGAAVTVSTQVLANVVGSLTNSAAVSAERDSNPANNTAAATTTVNGVPPALP
;
A
#
# COMPACT_ATOMS: atom_id res chain seq x y z
N MET A 1 56.77 -32.16 -31.86
CA MET A 1 56.00 -30.89 -31.86
C MET A 1 54.52 -31.23 -31.79
N GLY A 2 53.78 -30.63 -30.84
CA GLY A 2 52.32 -30.76 -30.77
C GLY A 2 51.78 -31.17 -29.39
N CYS A 3 51.98 -30.33 -28.37
CA CYS A 3 51.30 -30.43 -27.09
C CYS A 3 49.86 -29.91 -27.27
N VAL A 4 48.85 -30.76 -27.05
CA VAL A 4 47.43 -30.37 -27.18
C VAL A 4 46.97 -29.72 -25.88
N ALA A 5 46.89 -28.38 -25.88
CA ALA A 5 46.31 -27.61 -24.80
C ALA A 5 44.77 -27.74 -24.83
N ARG A 6 44.19 -28.36 -23.79
CA ARG A 6 42.75 -28.34 -23.52
C ARG A 6 42.36 -26.93 -23.07
N LEU A 7 41.61 -26.22 -23.89
CA LEU A 7 40.99 -24.94 -23.55
C LEU A 7 39.78 -25.22 -22.62
N LEU A 8 39.95 -25.00 -21.31
CA LEU A 8 38.81 -24.89 -20.39
C LEU A 8 38.13 -23.53 -20.63
N TRP A 9 36.91 -23.56 -21.17
CA TRP A 9 36.02 -22.41 -21.14
C TRP A 9 35.45 -22.28 -19.72
N LEU A 10 36.00 -21.36 -18.92
CA LEU A 10 35.30 -20.84 -17.74
C LEU A 10 34.11 -20.01 -18.23
N LEU A 11 32.90 -20.59 -18.18
CA LEU A 11 31.67 -19.78 -18.16
C LEU A 11 31.65 -19.02 -16.84
N THR A 12 32.09 -17.76 -16.85
CA THR A 12 31.72 -16.80 -15.83
C THR A 12 30.23 -16.51 -15.99
N LEU A 13 29.39 -17.15 -15.17
CA LEU A 13 28.04 -16.66 -14.94
C LEU A 13 28.15 -15.26 -14.32
N PHE A 14 28.00 -14.23 -15.14
CA PHE A 14 27.53 -12.94 -14.66
C PHE A 14 26.09 -13.15 -14.18
N SER A 15 25.91 -13.54 -12.92
CA SER A 15 24.70 -13.20 -12.20
C SER A 15 24.71 -11.68 -12.11
N ALA A 16 24.05 -11.02 -13.06
CA ALA A 16 23.58 -9.66 -12.83
C ALA A 16 22.77 -9.74 -11.53
N ALA A 17 23.26 -9.08 -10.48
CA ALA A 17 22.49 -8.90 -9.27
C ALA A 17 21.18 -8.21 -9.72
N VAL A 18 20.08 -8.94 -9.68
CA VAL A 18 18.76 -8.37 -9.94
C VAL A 18 18.52 -7.42 -8.77
N GLY A 19 18.74 -6.13 -9.00
CA GLY A 19 18.37 -5.09 -8.05
C GLY A 19 16.88 -5.19 -7.71
N PRO A 20 16.44 -4.63 -6.57
CA PRO A 20 15.03 -4.59 -6.23
C PRO A 20 14.24 -3.95 -7.38
N ALA A 21 13.07 -4.53 -7.70
CA ALA A 21 12.21 -3.98 -8.74
C ALA A 21 11.81 -2.53 -8.40
N PRO A 22 11.65 -1.63 -9.38
CA PRO A 22 11.21 -0.27 -9.09
C PRO A 22 9.76 -0.26 -8.59
N ALA A 23 9.29 0.91 -8.14
CA ALA A 23 7.86 1.19 -8.06
C ALA A 23 7.19 0.84 -9.41
N ALA A 24 5.94 0.39 -9.37
CA ALA A 24 5.24 -0.03 -10.57
C ALA A 24 5.06 1.16 -11.52
N ASP A 25 5.20 0.90 -12.83
CA ASP A 25 4.80 1.84 -13.87
C ASP A 25 3.40 1.46 -14.35
N ILE A 26 2.44 2.39 -14.24
CA ILE A 26 1.06 2.17 -14.64
C ILE A 26 0.71 3.03 -15.86
N LYS A 27 0.40 2.36 -16.97
CA LYS A 27 0.01 2.99 -18.23
C LYS A 27 -1.49 2.91 -18.45
N VAL A 28 -2.11 4.10 -18.44
CA VAL A 28 -3.52 4.28 -18.80
C VAL A 28 -3.69 4.34 -20.32
N ILE A 29 -4.54 3.46 -20.85
CA ILE A 29 -4.92 3.36 -22.26
C ILE A 29 -6.38 3.80 -22.37
N ASN A 30 -6.58 4.99 -22.89
CA ASN A 30 -7.91 5.57 -23.11
C ASN A 30 -8.64 4.81 -24.23
N ARG A 31 -9.77 4.18 -23.88
CA ARG A 31 -10.66 3.44 -24.77
C ARG A 31 -11.94 4.20 -25.16
N ASP A 32 -12.10 5.44 -24.69
CA ASP A 32 -13.24 6.29 -25.07
C ASP A 32 -13.26 6.60 -26.56
N GLY A 33 -14.49 6.66 -27.10
CA GLY A 33 -14.78 7.16 -28.42
C GLY A 33 -14.46 8.65 -28.58
N ARG A 34 -14.69 9.15 -29.79
CA ARG A 34 -14.39 10.55 -30.12
C ARG A 34 -15.35 11.48 -29.35
N LEU A 35 -14.78 12.41 -28.58
CA LEU A 35 -15.49 13.41 -27.77
C LEU A 35 -16.23 12.85 -26.54
N GLU A 36 -15.96 11.60 -26.15
CA GLU A 36 -16.54 10.95 -24.98
C GLU A 36 -15.53 10.86 -23.84
N GLY A 37 -16.01 10.67 -22.60
CA GLY A 37 -15.17 10.32 -21.46
C GLY A 37 -13.95 11.21 -21.27
N PHE A 38 -12.76 10.63 -21.34
CA PHE A 38 -11.46 11.30 -21.26
C PHE A 38 -11.15 12.20 -22.47
N ARG A 39 -11.91 12.11 -23.56
CA ARG A 39 -11.79 12.93 -24.77
C ARG A 39 -12.86 14.01 -24.87
N ASP A 40 -13.74 14.12 -23.87
CA ASP A 40 -14.78 15.14 -23.77
C ASP A 40 -14.17 16.57 -23.81
N ARG A 41 -14.76 17.40 -24.67
CA ARG A 41 -14.33 18.79 -24.94
C ARG A 41 -15.20 19.85 -24.28
N SER A 42 -16.19 19.44 -23.50
CA SER A 42 -17.02 20.34 -22.71
C SER A 42 -16.15 21.18 -21.76
N PRO A 43 -16.62 22.38 -21.38
CA PRO A 43 -15.92 23.21 -20.40
C PRO A 43 -15.57 22.40 -19.14
N PRO A 44 -14.40 22.64 -18.53
CA PRO A 44 -14.01 21.94 -17.31
C PRO A 44 -14.95 22.28 -16.15
N ASP A 45 -15.09 21.34 -15.22
CA ASP A 45 -15.75 21.57 -13.93
C ASP A 45 -14.93 22.57 -13.11
N VAL A 46 -15.56 23.67 -12.72
CA VAL A 46 -14.90 24.79 -12.05
C VAL A 46 -14.42 24.42 -10.65
N ASP A 47 -15.18 23.59 -9.94
CA ASP A 47 -14.81 23.15 -8.59
C ASP A 47 -13.58 22.25 -8.65
N SER A 48 -13.52 21.33 -9.61
CA SER A 48 -12.36 20.47 -9.84
C SER A 48 -11.11 21.27 -10.19
N ALA A 49 -11.24 22.42 -10.86
CA ALA A 49 -10.12 23.32 -11.13
C ALA A 49 -9.58 24.00 -9.86
N ILE A 50 -10.47 24.37 -8.94
CA ILE A 50 -10.09 24.84 -7.58
C ILE A 50 -9.41 23.71 -6.81
N GLY A 51 -9.93 22.49 -6.94
CA GLY A 51 -9.38 21.24 -6.45
C GLY A 51 -8.08 20.77 -7.11
N LEU A 52 -7.26 21.69 -7.61
CA LEU A 52 -5.96 21.43 -8.23
C LEU A 52 -5.98 20.65 -9.56
N ASN A 53 -7.13 20.39 -10.16
CA ASN A 53 -7.23 19.77 -11.49
C ASN A 53 -7.37 20.79 -12.61
N ARG A 54 -6.24 21.28 -13.13
CA ARG A 54 -6.15 22.30 -14.19
C ARG A 54 -6.40 21.77 -15.61
N GLY A 55 -7.15 20.68 -15.76
CA GLY A 55 -7.53 20.17 -17.08
C GLY A 55 -8.35 21.21 -17.86
N ALA A 56 -7.96 21.48 -19.11
CA ALA A 56 -8.61 22.51 -19.94
C ALA A 56 -10.02 22.13 -20.46
N THR A 57 -10.40 20.87 -20.34
CA THR A 57 -11.73 20.33 -20.70
C THR A 57 -12.17 19.32 -19.64
N LEU A 58 -13.45 19.00 -19.60
CA LEU A 58 -13.99 17.96 -18.72
C LEU A 58 -13.27 16.61 -18.90
N GLY A 59 -13.07 16.19 -20.16
CA GLY A 59 -12.36 14.94 -20.44
C GLY A 59 -10.90 14.96 -19.98
N ARG A 60 -10.25 16.13 -20.06
CA ARG A 60 -8.88 16.26 -19.54
C ARG A 60 -8.86 16.18 -18.01
N GLN A 61 -9.84 16.74 -17.31
CA GLN A 61 -9.94 16.61 -15.86
C GLN A 61 -10.17 15.17 -15.44
N ARG A 62 -11.11 14.45 -16.07
CA ARG A 62 -11.33 13.00 -15.88
C ARG A 62 -10.04 12.20 -16.00
N LEU A 63 -9.27 12.43 -17.07
CA LEU A 63 -8.02 11.70 -17.32
C LEU A 63 -6.92 12.04 -16.29
N ILE A 64 -6.83 13.29 -15.85
CA ILE A 64 -5.89 13.70 -14.80
C ILE A 64 -6.25 13.00 -13.48
N ALA A 65 -7.52 13.01 -13.10
CA ALA A 65 -7.99 12.36 -11.87
C ALA A 65 -7.79 10.83 -11.90
N PHE A 66 -8.09 10.17 -13.01
CA PHE A 66 -7.83 8.73 -13.16
C PHE A 66 -6.34 8.40 -13.03
N ARG A 67 -5.47 9.23 -13.64
CA ARG A 67 -4.01 9.06 -13.53
C ARG A 67 -3.49 9.32 -12.11
N ALA A 68 -4.12 10.22 -11.36
CA ALA A 68 -3.78 10.43 -9.96
C ALA A 68 -4.10 9.19 -9.12
N ALA A 69 -5.28 8.57 -9.32
CA ALA A 69 -5.62 7.30 -8.69
C ALA A 69 -4.63 6.18 -9.05
N ALA A 70 -4.27 6.05 -10.33
CA ALA A 70 -3.26 5.10 -10.79
C ALA A 70 -1.88 5.35 -10.14
N ALA A 71 -1.47 6.61 -10.01
CA ALA A 71 -0.20 6.98 -9.39
C ALA A 71 -0.12 6.57 -7.90
N ILE A 72 -1.23 6.72 -7.17
CA ILE A 72 -1.33 6.30 -5.76
C ILE A 72 -0.98 4.80 -5.62
N TRP A 73 -1.50 3.95 -6.51
CA TRP A 73 -1.14 2.53 -6.53
C TRP A 73 0.29 2.28 -7.02
N ALA A 74 0.70 2.94 -8.11
CA ALA A 74 2.03 2.82 -8.71
C ALA A 74 3.15 3.05 -7.68
N GLU A 75 2.98 4.04 -6.80
CA GLU A 75 3.93 4.39 -5.74
C GLU A 75 3.99 3.38 -4.58
N ARG A 76 2.98 2.50 -4.45
CA ARG A 76 2.81 1.60 -3.29
C ARG A 76 3.17 0.15 -3.57
N ILE A 77 3.24 -0.26 -4.83
CA ILE A 77 3.57 -1.63 -5.22
C ILE A 77 4.73 -1.66 -6.21
N GLN A 78 5.52 -2.72 -6.18
CA GLN A 78 6.61 -2.90 -7.14
C GLN A 78 6.18 -3.74 -8.34
N SER A 79 6.66 -3.35 -9.51
CA SER A 79 6.64 -4.21 -10.70
C SER A 79 7.75 -3.80 -11.67
N SER A 80 8.48 -4.78 -12.20
CA SER A 80 9.39 -4.57 -13.33
C SER A 80 8.67 -4.63 -14.69
N VAL A 81 7.38 -4.96 -14.69
CA VAL A 81 6.51 -5.03 -15.86
C VAL A 81 5.48 -3.91 -15.76
N GLN A 82 5.35 -3.09 -16.81
CA GLN A 82 4.35 -2.03 -16.87
C GLN A 82 2.94 -2.62 -16.75
N ILE A 83 2.15 -2.12 -15.80
CA ILE A 83 0.74 -2.46 -15.65
C ILE A 83 -0.04 -1.60 -16.62
N ARG A 84 -0.82 -2.21 -17.51
CA ARG A 84 -1.59 -1.54 -18.55
C ARG A 84 -3.06 -1.61 -18.21
N ILE A 85 -3.72 -0.46 -18.20
CA ILE A 85 -5.15 -0.35 -17.87
C ILE A 85 -5.89 0.19 -19.07
N ASP A 86 -6.81 -0.59 -19.61
CA ASP A 86 -7.84 -0.10 -20.52
C ASP A 86 -8.89 0.64 -19.69
N ALA A 87 -9.09 1.92 -19.98
CA ALA A 87 -9.97 2.78 -19.18
C ALA A 87 -10.93 3.57 -20.08
N ARG A 88 -12.20 3.63 -19.69
CA ARG A 88 -13.25 4.38 -20.39
C ARG A 88 -14.35 4.87 -19.44
N PHE A 89 -15.07 5.88 -19.89
CA PHE A 89 -16.37 6.26 -19.38
C PHE A 89 -17.44 5.70 -20.32
N ASN A 90 -18.34 4.88 -19.79
CA ASN A 90 -19.30 4.14 -20.59
C ASN A 90 -20.72 4.37 -20.06
N ALA A 91 -21.61 4.85 -20.92
CA ALA A 91 -23.04 5.05 -20.64
C ALA A 91 -23.85 3.78 -20.90
N ASP A 92 -23.36 2.96 -21.83
CA ASP A 92 -24.11 1.82 -22.37
C ASP A 92 -23.70 0.49 -21.71
N ASP A 93 -22.90 0.53 -20.63
CA ASP A 93 -22.53 -0.65 -19.87
C ASP A 93 -23.74 -1.12 -19.03
N PRO A 94 -24.33 -2.31 -19.32
CA PRO A 94 -25.43 -2.83 -18.51
C PRO A 94 -25.03 -3.12 -17.06
N ASP A 95 -23.73 -3.22 -16.76
CA ASP A 95 -23.20 -3.41 -15.42
C ASP A 95 -22.99 -2.08 -14.67
N LEU A 96 -23.25 -0.93 -15.31
CA LEU A 96 -23.24 0.40 -14.69
C LEU A 96 -24.64 1.06 -14.61
N PRO A 97 -25.66 0.40 -14.03
CA PRO A 97 -27.00 0.95 -13.96
C PRO A 97 -27.05 2.23 -13.11
N CYS A 98 -27.95 3.13 -13.48
CA CYS A 98 -28.16 4.39 -12.79
C CYS A 98 -29.64 4.80 -12.84
N ASP A 99 -30.20 5.19 -11.69
CA ASP A 99 -31.55 5.70 -11.53
C ASP A 99 -31.60 6.87 -10.54
N ALA A 100 -32.81 7.35 -10.22
CA ALA A 100 -33.00 8.50 -9.32
C ALA A 100 -32.52 8.27 -7.87
N SER A 101 -32.22 7.04 -7.49
CA SER A 101 -31.89 6.62 -6.12
C SER A 101 -30.52 5.97 -5.97
N SER A 102 -29.97 5.39 -7.04
CA SER A 102 -28.70 4.67 -7.00
C SER A 102 -27.95 4.73 -8.33
N ALA A 103 -26.63 4.59 -8.25
CA ALA A 103 -25.76 4.47 -9.41
C ALA A 103 -24.61 3.51 -9.09
N VAL A 104 -24.28 2.62 -10.01
CA VAL A 104 -22.97 1.97 -10.02
C VAL A 104 -22.00 2.95 -10.65
N LEU A 105 -21.01 3.37 -9.87
CA LEU A 105 -20.12 4.49 -10.20
C LEU A 105 -18.98 4.09 -11.14
N GLY A 106 -18.52 2.84 -11.01
CA GLY A 106 -17.53 2.23 -11.87
C GLY A 106 -17.43 0.74 -11.60
N ALA A 107 -16.62 0.09 -12.44
CA ALA A 107 -16.25 -1.31 -12.30
C ALA A 107 -14.86 -1.49 -12.89
N ALA A 108 -13.98 -2.22 -12.20
CA ALA A 108 -12.77 -2.71 -12.83
C ALA A 108 -12.39 -4.12 -12.38
N GLY A 109 -11.63 -4.79 -13.23
CA GLY A 109 -11.18 -6.14 -12.99
C GLY A 109 -10.01 -6.53 -13.88
N PRO A 110 -9.36 -7.65 -13.57
CA PRO A 110 -8.29 -8.17 -14.40
C PRO A 110 -8.85 -8.77 -15.70
N ASN A 111 -8.18 -8.50 -16.82
CA ASN A 111 -8.56 -9.08 -18.12
C ASN A 111 -8.26 -10.58 -18.20
N SER A 112 -7.29 -11.06 -17.41
CA SER A 112 -6.96 -12.48 -17.36
C SER A 112 -6.35 -12.89 -16.02
N ALA A 113 -6.16 -14.21 -15.86
CA ALA A 113 -5.49 -14.79 -14.71
C ALA A 113 -4.54 -15.91 -15.15
N HIS A 114 -3.42 -16.03 -14.45
CA HIS A 114 -2.36 -16.99 -14.75
C HIS A 114 -2.05 -17.86 -13.54
N ARG A 115 -1.54 -19.06 -13.80
CA ARG A 115 -1.09 -20.01 -12.78
C ARG A 115 0.12 -20.76 -13.26
N ASP A 116 0.84 -21.38 -12.32
CA ASP A 116 1.94 -22.31 -12.61
C ASP A 116 3.04 -21.69 -13.52
N PHE A 117 3.21 -20.37 -13.48
CA PHE A 117 4.28 -19.64 -14.16
C PHE A 117 5.55 -19.58 -13.29
N LEU A 118 6.70 -19.33 -13.90
CA LEU A 118 7.95 -19.13 -13.16
C LEU A 118 7.82 -17.88 -12.27
N GLY A 119 7.96 -18.05 -10.96
CA GLY A 119 7.73 -16.98 -9.96
C GLY A 119 6.39 -17.10 -9.21
N ALA A 120 5.48 -17.98 -9.65
CA ALA A 120 4.28 -18.31 -8.90
C ALA A 120 4.66 -18.98 -7.56
N ARG A 121 4.24 -18.38 -6.45
CA ARG A 121 4.64 -18.83 -5.10
C ARG A 121 3.92 -20.09 -4.67
N ILE A 122 2.73 -20.35 -5.21
CA ILE A 122 1.88 -21.48 -4.84
C ILE A 122 1.42 -22.18 -6.11
N ALA A 123 1.74 -23.46 -6.23
CA ALA A 123 1.32 -24.29 -7.35
C ALA A 123 -0.21 -24.40 -7.41
N LYS A 124 -0.74 -24.60 -8.62
CA LYS A 124 -2.17 -24.79 -8.92
C LYS A 124 -3.06 -23.68 -8.35
N THR A 125 -2.55 -22.45 -8.35
CA THR A 125 -3.25 -21.27 -7.82
C THR A 125 -3.29 -20.17 -8.88
N TRP A 126 -4.46 -19.57 -9.08
CA TRP A 126 -4.65 -18.44 -9.99
C TRP A 126 -4.21 -17.11 -9.36
N TYR A 127 -3.54 -16.30 -10.16
CA TYR A 127 -3.13 -14.94 -9.86
C TYR A 127 -3.67 -14.05 -10.98
N VAL A 128 -4.25 -12.90 -10.63
CA VAL A 128 -4.69 -11.90 -11.61
C VAL A 128 -3.51 -11.41 -12.45
N GLN A 129 -3.74 -11.02 -13.70
CA GLN A 129 -2.69 -10.73 -14.68
C GLN A 129 -1.61 -9.77 -14.16
N ALA A 130 -1.99 -8.61 -13.64
CA ALA A 130 -1.04 -7.60 -13.15
C ALA A 130 -0.08 -8.18 -12.08
N LEU A 131 -0.62 -8.91 -11.10
CA LEU A 131 0.19 -9.56 -10.05
C LEU A 131 1.05 -10.70 -10.63
N ALA A 132 0.50 -11.50 -11.55
CA ALA A 132 1.23 -12.58 -12.17
C ALA A 132 2.43 -12.05 -12.98
N ASN A 133 2.24 -10.97 -13.73
CA ASN A 133 3.28 -10.26 -14.47
C ASN A 133 4.37 -9.72 -13.55
N ALA A 134 3.99 -9.06 -12.46
CA ALA A 134 4.93 -8.55 -11.46
C ALA A 134 5.76 -9.67 -10.80
N LEU A 135 5.13 -10.80 -10.47
CA LEU A 135 5.82 -11.96 -9.87
C LEU A 135 6.73 -12.70 -10.87
N ALA A 136 6.33 -12.76 -12.14
CA ALA A 136 7.10 -13.42 -13.20
C ALA A 136 8.28 -12.57 -13.71
N GLY A 137 8.24 -11.25 -13.49
CA GLY A 137 9.20 -10.30 -14.05
C GLY A 137 9.12 -10.17 -15.58
N ARG A 138 8.00 -10.60 -16.18
CA ARG A 138 7.71 -10.48 -17.62
C ARG A 138 6.20 -10.45 -17.86
N ASP A 139 5.80 -9.89 -18.99
CA ASP A 139 4.42 -9.94 -19.45
C ASP A 139 4.03 -11.36 -19.90
N LEU A 140 3.05 -11.94 -19.25
CA LEU A 140 2.51 -13.28 -19.50
C LEU A 140 1.36 -13.28 -20.51
N ALA A 141 0.83 -12.11 -20.90
CA ALA A 141 -0.19 -11.95 -21.93
C ALA A 141 0.14 -10.78 -22.88
N PRO A 142 1.23 -10.89 -23.68
CA PRO A 142 1.66 -9.82 -24.57
C PRO A 142 0.55 -9.30 -25.48
N GLY A 143 0.38 -7.97 -25.48
CA GLY A 143 -0.61 -7.29 -26.31
C GLY A 143 -2.00 -7.15 -25.66
N GLN A 144 -2.20 -7.70 -24.47
CA GLN A 144 -3.40 -7.48 -23.67
C GLN A 144 -3.10 -6.52 -22.52
N SER A 145 -4.03 -5.62 -22.22
CA SER A 145 -3.97 -4.82 -21.00
C SER A 145 -4.25 -5.70 -19.79
N ASP A 146 -3.68 -5.41 -18.64
CA ASP A 146 -3.84 -6.21 -17.44
C ASP A 146 -5.22 -6.03 -16.79
N ILE A 147 -5.75 -4.81 -16.87
CA ILE A 147 -6.99 -4.37 -16.21
C ILE A 147 -7.89 -3.69 -17.25
N ASP A 148 -9.19 -3.93 -17.17
CA ASP A 148 -10.24 -3.09 -17.79
C ASP A 148 -10.97 -2.33 -16.67
N ALA A 149 -11.19 -1.04 -16.87
CA ALA A 149 -11.84 -0.14 -15.92
C ALA A 149 -12.85 0.76 -16.63
N GLU A 150 -14.10 0.71 -16.17
CA GLU A 150 -15.22 1.46 -16.71
C GLU A 150 -15.83 2.35 -15.63
N PHE A 151 -16.26 3.55 -16.03
CA PHE A 151 -16.90 4.50 -15.13
C PHE A 151 -18.18 5.04 -15.73
N ASN A 152 -19.16 5.29 -14.88
CA ASN A 152 -20.48 5.70 -15.32
C ASN A 152 -20.46 7.15 -15.82
N SER A 153 -20.68 7.33 -17.13
CA SER A 153 -20.77 8.67 -17.73
C SER A 153 -22.10 9.36 -17.54
N ASP A 154 -23.14 8.62 -17.17
CA ASP A 154 -24.50 9.15 -17.03
C ASP A 154 -24.69 9.89 -15.70
N VAL A 155 -23.86 9.57 -14.69
CA VAL A 155 -23.82 10.29 -13.41
C VAL A 155 -23.54 11.78 -13.63
N GLY A 156 -24.48 12.61 -13.20
CA GLY A 156 -24.45 14.06 -13.38
C GLY A 156 -24.70 14.54 -14.82
N THR A 157 -25.18 13.68 -15.72
CA THR A 157 -25.57 14.05 -17.08
C THR A 157 -27.00 13.62 -17.40
N THR A 158 -27.20 12.40 -17.89
CA THR A 158 -28.48 11.83 -18.34
C THR A 158 -29.19 11.04 -17.25
N CYS A 159 -28.45 10.52 -16.26
CA CYS A 159 -29.03 9.81 -15.14
C CYS A 159 -29.67 10.77 -14.13
N ALA A 160 -30.83 10.37 -13.57
CA ALA A 160 -31.56 11.15 -12.57
C ALA A 160 -30.96 11.08 -11.15
N PHE A 161 -29.83 10.39 -10.99
CA PHE A 161 -29.11 10.30 -9.72
C PHE A 161 -28.66 11.70 -9.27
N PRO A 162 -28.88 12.07 -7.99
CA PRO A 162 -28.75 13.46 -7.56
C PRO A 162 -27.30 13.96 -7.45
N ASP A 163 -26.35 13.06 -7.22
CA ASP A 163 -24.95 13.44 -7.05
C ASP A 163 -24.20 13.45 -8.38
N VAL A 164 -23.19 14.30 -8.45
CA VAL A 164 -22.37 14.50 -9.64
C VAL A 164 -20.90 14.30 -9.32
N TRP A 165 -20.10 14.01 -10.34
CA TRP A 165 -18.67 13.82 -10.20
C TRP A 165 -17.91 15.09 -9.77
N TYR A 166 -16.90 14.90 -8.93
CA TYR A 166 -15.81 15.82 -8.65
C TYR A 166 -14.51 15.19 -9.10
N TYR A 167 -13.76 15.90 -9.94
CA TYR A 167 -12.49 15.45 -10.51
C TYR A 167 -11.28 16.17 -9.89
N GLY A 168 -11.45 16.91 -8.79
CA GLY A 168 -10.32 17.49 -8.07
C GLY A 168 -9.38 16.42 -7.49
N LEU A 169 -8.16 16.84 -7.16
CA LEU A 169 -7.09 15.99 -6.66
C LEU A 169 -6.83 16.18 -5.15
N ASP A 170 -7.60 17.06 -4.50
CA ASP A 170 -7.36 17.48 -3.12
C ASP A 170 -8.15 16.67 -2.08
N GLY A 171 -8.99 15.73 -2.53
CA GLY A 171 -9.86 14.92 -1.66
C GLY A 171 -10.91 15.74 -0.91
N ARG A 172 -11.30 16.91 -1.46
CA ARG A 172 -12.26 17.83 -0.83
C ARG A 172 -13.39 18.20 -1.79
N PRO A 173 -14.20 17.22 -2.26
CA PRO A 173 -15.37 17.51 -3.08
C PRO A 173 -16.31 18.48 -2.35
N PRO A 174 -16.80 19.55 -3.00
CA PRO A 174 -17.79 20.43 -2.40
C PRO A 174 -19.17 19.77 -2.38
N GLY A 175 -19.91 19.97 -1.29
CA GLY A 175 -21.28 19.48 -1.15
C GLY A 175 -21.35 17.95 -1.16
N THR A 176 -22.25 17.40 -1.98
CA THR A 176 -22.46 15.95 -2.13
C THR A 176 -21.75 15.36 -3.35
N LYS A 177 -20.84 16.12 -4.00
CA LYS A 177 -20.14 15.60 -5.17
C LYS A 177 -19.31 14.35 -4.82
N ILE A 178 -19.26 13.43 -5.77
CA ILE A 178 -18.54 12.16 -5.65
C ILE A 178 -17.10 12.36 -6.10
N ASP A 179 -16.15 12.09 -5.22
CA ASP A 179 -14.73 12.17 -5.53
C ASP A 179 -14.31 11.03 -6.47
N PHE A 180 -14.05 11.39 -7.73
CA PHE A 180 -13.72 10.41 -8.77
C PHE A 180 -12.36 9.73 -8.54
N VAL A 181 -11.40 10.41 -7.91
CA VAL A 181 -10.09 9.81 -7.59
C VAL A 181 -10.29 8.63 -6.65
N THR A 182 -11.13 8.77 -5.62
CA THR A 182 -11.48 7.69 -4.69
C THR A 182 -12.13 6.51 -5.40
N VAL A 183 -13.12 6.76 -6.26
CA VAL A 183 -13.79 5.68 -7.01
C VAL A 183 -12.81 4.99 -7.97
N ALA A 184 -12.02 5.74 -8.73
CA ALA A 184 -11.01 5.15 -9.59
C ALA A 184 -9.97 4.34 -8.80
N LEU A 185 -9.56 4.82 -7.63
CA LEU A 185 -8.60 4.14 -6.76
C LEU A 185 -9.18 2.82 -6.21
N HIS A 186 -10.44 2.84 -5.82
CA HIS A 186 -11.24 1.67 -5.43
C HIS A 186 -11.25 0.64 -6.56
N GLU A 187 -11.72 1.01 -7.75
CA GLU A 187 -11.84 0.09 -8.88
C GLU A 187 -10.49 -0.53 -9.27
N LEU A 188 -9.42 0.28 -9.30
CA LEU A 188 -8.08 -0.24 -9.57
C LEU A 188 -7.62 -1.28 -8.54
N GLY A 189 -8.08 -1.20 -7.29
CA GLY A 189 -7.82 -2.20 -6.27
C GLY A 189 -8.34 -3.60 -6.65
N HIS A 190 -9.53 -3.68 -7.27
CA HIS A 190 -10.08 -4.93 -7.81
C HIS A 190 -9.22 -5.47 -8.96
N GLY A 191 -8.85 -4.62 -9.92
CA GLY A 191 -7.96 -5.00 -11.03
C GLY A 191 -6.59 -5.51 -10.58
N LEU A 192 -6.06 -4.97 -9.47
CA LEU A 192 -4.79 -5.40 -8.86
C LEU A 192 -4.89 -6.69 -8.03
N GLY A 193 -6.11 -7.17 -7.77
CA GLY A 193 -6.36 -8.50 -7.21
C GLY A 193 -7.20 -8.55 -5.95
N PHE A 194 -7.82 -7.44 -5.52
CA PHE A 194 -8.81 -7.48 -4.44
C PHE A 194 -10.14 -8.06 -4.94
N LEU A 195 -10.13 -9.33 -5.32
CA LEU A 195 -11.33 -10.09 -5.68
C LEU A 195 -11.07 -11.57 -5.67
N SER A 196 -12.13 -12.34 -5.49
CA SER A 196 -12.14 -13.79 -5.67
C SER A 196 -12.59 -14.14 -7.09
N LEU A 197 -12.01 -15.18 -7.70
CA LEU A 197 -12.47 -15.70 -9.01
C LEU A 197 -13.55 -16.78 -8.86
N VAL A 198 -14.06 -17.00 -7.65
CA VAL A 198 -15.15 -17.94 -7.37
C VAL A 198 -16.46 -17.38 -7.89
N ASP A 199 -17.22 -18.21 -8.61
CA ASP A 199 -18.61 -17.91 -8.98
C ASP A 199 -19.45 -17.83 -7.70
N LEU A 200 -20.00 -16.65 -7.39
CA LEU A 200 -20.74 -16.41 -6.16
C LEU A 200 -22.07 -17.17 -6.10
N LYS A 201 -22.69 -17.45 -7.25
CA LYS A 201 -23.98 -18.13 -7.35
C LYS A 201 -23.85 -19.62 -7.11
N THR A 202 -22.86 -20.27 -7.73
CA THR A 202 -22.64 -21.72 -7.62
C THR A 202 -21.68 -22.08 -6.50
N GLY A 203 -20.76 -21.17 -6.17
CA GLY A 203 -19.61 -21.41 -5.30
C GLY A 203 -18.46 -22.12 -6.01
N GLU A 204 -18.54 -22.33 -7.33
CA GLU A 204 -17.52 -23.02 -8.10
C GLU A 204 -16.26 -22.19 -8.24
N ARG A 205 -15.11 -22.87 -8.24
CA ARG A 205 -13.81 -22.23 -8.44
C ARG A 205 -13.56 -22.00 -9.93
N PHE A 206 -12.92 -20.89 -10.28
CA PHE A 206 -12.49 -20.65 -11.65
C PHE A 206 -11.62 -21.79 -12.17
N LYS A 207 -12.12 -22.50 -13.18
CA LYS A 207 -11.47 -23.70 -13.76
C LYS A 207 -11.06 -24.74 -12.70
N GLY A 208 -11.84 -24.87 -11.63
CA GLY A 208 -11.66 -25.87 -10.57
C GLY A 208 -10.52 -25.62 -9.58
N LEU A 209 -9.81 -24.49 -9.67
CA LEU A 209 -8.62 -24.21 -8.86
C LEU A 209 -8.76 -22.96 -8.01
N ASN A 210 -8.03 -22.92 -6.91
CA ASN A 210 -8.08 -21.78 -6.01
C ASN A 210 -7.43 -20.56 -6.68
N ASP A 211 -7.97 -19.37 -6.46
CA ASP A 211 -7.24 -18.12 -6.65
C ASP A 211 -6.47 -17.74 -5.37
N ILE A 212 -5.52 -16.82 -5.50
CA ILE A 212 -4.67 -16.43 -4.37
C ILE A 212 -5.45 -15.68 -3.29
N TYR A 213 -6.48 -14.91 -3.66
CA TYR A 213 -7.31 -14.12 -2.77
C TYR A 213 -8.15 -15.01 -1.86
N MET A 214 -8.86 -15.98 -2.44
CA MET A 214 -9.75 -16.86 -1.70
C MET A 214 -9.03 -17.65 -0.60
N ARG A 215 -7.72 -17.90 -0.76
CA ARG A 215 -6.89 -18.60 0.25
C ARG A 215 -6.71 -17.80 1.54
N ARG A 216 -7.09 -16.53 1.56
CA ARG A 216 -7.04 -15.63 2.73
C ARG A 216 -8.40 -15.46 3.39
N LEU A 217 -9.41 -16.23 2.97
CA LEU A 217 -10.75 -16.14 3.53
C LEU A 217 -11.06 -17.32 4.46
N GLN A 218 -11.76 -17.02 5.56
CA GLN A 218 -12.26 -18.00 6.50
C GLN A 218 -13.66 -17.64 6.97
N ASN A 219 -14.54 -18.64 7.09
CA ASN A 219 -15.81 -18.47 7.78
C ASN A 219 -15.65 -18.87 9.24
N THR A 220 -15.75 -17.90 10.15
CA THR A 220 -15.53 -18.15 11.58
C THR A 220 -16.68 -18.89 12.26
N SER A 221 -17.88 -18.92 11.67
CA SER A 221 -19.01 -19.70 12.22
C SER A 221 -18.81 -21.20 12.09
N THR A 222 -18.04 -21.64 11.09
CA THR A 222 -17.72 -23.06 10.85
C THR A 222 -16.26 -23.39 11.11
N GLY A 223 -15.40 -22.38 11.29
CA GLY A 223 -13.94 -22.52 11.39
C GLY A 223 -13.24 -22.88 10.08
N ARG A 224 -13.98 -23.16 8.99
CA ARG A 224 -13.41 -23.62 7.73
C ARG A 224 -12.80 -22.49 6.92
N ARG A 225 -11.67 -22.76 6.27
CA ARG A 225 -11.10 -21.86 5.26
C ARG A 225 -11.86 -22.00 3.94
N TYR A 226 -12.07 -20.88 3.27
CA TYR A 226 -12.78 -20.81 2.00
C TYR A 226 -12.24 -21.76 0.89
N PRO A 227 -10.91 -21.98 0.72
CA PRO A 227 -10.37 -22.98 -0.22
C PRO A 227 -10.62 -24.44 0.18
N GLU A 228 -11.06 -24.73 1.39
CA GLU A 228 -11.36 -26.10 1.83
C GLU A 228 -12.83 -26.45 1.68
N MET A 229 -13.70 -25.44 1.55
CA MET A 229 -15.15 -25.60 1.46
C MET A 229 -15.59 -26.33 0.19
N THR A 230 -16.76 -26.97 0.24
CA THR A 230 -17.53 -27.35 -0.95
C THR A 230 -18.12 -26.10 -1.63
N ASP A 231 -18.60 -26.21 -2.87
CA ASP A 231 -19.22 -25.07 -3.58
C ASP A 231 -20.41 -24.51 -2.79
N ARG A 232 -21.29 -25.38 -2.31
CA ARG A 232 -22.44 -24.99 -1.46
C ARG A 232 -22.03 -24.28 -0.16
N GLU A 233 -20.89 -24.65 0.42
CA GLU A 233 -20.39 -23.98 1.62
C GLU A 233 -19.81 -22.61 1.31
N ARG A 234 -19.16 -22.43 0.15
CA ARG A 234 -18.71 -21.11 -0.31
C ARG A 234 -19.89 -20.17 -0.52
N VAL A 235 -20.95 -20.61 -1.20
CA VAL A 235 -22.21 -19.83 -1.33
C VAL A 235 -22.73 -19.36 0.03
N ARG A 236 -22.77 -20.25 1.04
CA ARG A 236 -23.20 -19.89 2.39
C ARG A 236 -22.23 -18.95 3.12
N ALA A 237 -20.94 -19.08 2.87
CA ALA A 237 -19.92 -18.22 3.46
C ALA A 237 -19.96 -16.80 2.88
N SER A 238 -20.18 -16.68 1.57
CA SER A 238 -20.35 -15.42 0.83
C SER A 238 -21.60 -14.65 1.25
N SER A 239 -22.59 -15.32 1.83
CA SER A 239 -23.74 -14.68 2.46
C SER A 239 -23.79 -14.89 3.98
N SER A 240 -22.64 -14.96 4.64
CA SER A 240 -22.62 -15.32 6.07
C SER A 240 -22.97 -14.16 7.01
N GLY A 241 -23.10 -12.94 6.50
CA GLY A 241 -23.28 -11.70 7.25
C GLY A 241 -21.98 -11.35 7.97
N ARG A 242 -21.89 -11.72 9.25
CA ARG A 242 -20.79 -11.31 10.13
C ARG A 242 -19.66 -12.33 10.25
N ALA A 243 -19.66 -13.45 9.52
CA ALA A 243 -18.74 -14.56 9.81
C ALA A 243 -17.52 -14.64 8.87
N LEU A 244 -17.56 -14.03 7.68
CA LEU A 244 -16.43 -14.06 6.75
C LEU A 244 -15.29 -13.14 7.22
N ARG A 245 -14.06 -13.64 7.20
CA ARG A 245 -12.87 -12.94 7.67
C ARG A 245 -11.72 -13.05 6.67
N TRP A 246 -10.94 -11.98 6.58
CA TRP A 246 -9.59 -12.02 6.03
C TRP A 246 -8.60 -12.56 7.05
N THR A 247 -7.68 -13.42 6.62
CA THR A 247 -6.71 -14.12 7.48
C THR A 247 -5.26 -13.90 7.05
N GLY A 248 -5.00 -12.99 6.13
CA GLY A 248 -3.65 -12.64 5.73
C GLY A 248 -2.91 -11.90 6.86
N GLY A 249 -1.62 -12.20 7.02
CA GLY A 249 -0.84 -11.76 8.17
C GLY A 249 -0.56 -10.25 8.16
N ARG A 250 -0.42 -9.65 6.97
CA ARG A 250 -0.18 -8.21 6.82
C ARG A 250 -1.41 -7.40 7.23
N VAL A 251 -2.59 -7.78 6.76
CA VAL A 251 -3.85 -7.15 7.20
C VAL A 251 -4.11 -7.38 8.68
N VAL A 252 -3.83 -8.58 9.21
CA VAL A 252 -3.98 -8.85 10.65
C VAL A 252 -3.08 -7.94 11.48
N ALA A 253 -1.83 -7.73 11.07
CA ALA A 253 -0.92 -6.80 11.73
C ALA A 253 -1.39 -5.34 11.64
N ALA A 254 -1.91 -4.92 10.48
CA ALA A 254 -2.43 -3.58 10.26
C ALA A 254 -3.81 -3.33 10.91
N SER A 255 -4.51 -4.39 11.33
CA SER A 255 -5.84 -4.29 11.94
C SER A 255 -5.88 -3.49 13.24
N THR A 256 -4.73 -3.23 13.86
CA THR A 256 -4.59 -2.34 15.04
C THR A 256 -4.98 -0.90 14.74
N LEU A 257 -5.01 -0.50 13.47
CA LEU A 257 -5.50 0.80 13.00
C LEU A 257 -7.03 0.91 13.11
N LEU A 258 -7.75 -0.20 13.23
CA LEU A 258 -9.21 -0.22 13.27
C LEU A 258 -9.75 -0.15 14.71
N GLY A 259 -10.76 0.70 14.92
CA GLY A 259 -11.60 0.72 16.11
C GLY A 259 -12.79 -0.26 16.04
N ALA A 260 -13.15 -0.78 14.87
CA ALA A 260 -14.24 -1.75 14.71
C ALA A 260 -14.02 -2.71 13.52
N GLY A 261 -14.82 -3.78 13.43
CA GLY A 261 -14.79 -4.71 12.30
C GLY A 261 -13.73 -5.82 12.40
N VAL A 262 -13.05 -5.95 13.53
CA VAL A 262 -11.97 -6.93 13.77
C VAL A 262 -12.38 -7.94 14.85
N ASP A 263 -11.88 -9.18 14.77
CA ASP A 263 -12.04 -10.15 15.86
C ASP A 263 -10.85 -10.15 16.84
N ARG A 264 -10.92 -10.95 17.90
CA ARG A 264 -9.87 -11.03 18.94
C ARG A 264 -8.50 -11.48 18.42
N SER A 265 -8.43 -12.06 17.23
CA SER A 265 -7.20 -12.50 16.59
C SER A 265 -6.69 -11.51 15.53
N GLY A 266 -7.25 -10.31 15.47
CA GLY A 266 -6.88 -9.30 14.47
C GLY A 266 -7.45 -9.57 13.08
N ARG A 267 -8.32 -10.57 12.90
CA ARG A 267 -8.88 -10.87 11.57
C ARG A 267 -9.98 -9.88 11.22
N VAL A 268 -9.84 -9.25 10.05
CA VAL A 268 -10.73 -8.21 9.56
C VAL A 268 -11.97 -8.82 8.90
N ARG A 269 -13.14 -8.22 9.11
CA ARG A 269 -14.41 -8.67 8.54
C ARG A 269 -14.53 -8.30 7.06
N MET A 270 -14.86 -9.31 6.26
CA MET A 270 -15.18 -9.14 4.84
C MET A 270 -16.68 -8.96 4.64
N TYR A 271 -17.04 -8.22 3.60
CA TYR A 271 -18.43 -8.02 3.20
C TYR A 271 -19.02 -9.31 2.66
N ALA A 272 -20.09 -9.78 3.28
CA ALA A 272 -20.76 -11.03 2.92
C ALA A 272 -22.27 -10.92 3.22
N PRO A 273 -23.00 -10.01 2.53
CA PRO A 273 -24.36 -9.63 2.86
C PRO A 273 -25.37 -10.78 2.71
N ARG A 274 -26.59 -10.59 3.20
CA ARG A 274 -27.71 -11.53 3.03
C ARG A 274 -28.89 -10.80 2.40
N PRO A 275 -29.28 -11.10 1.13
CA PRO A 275 -28.68 -12.08 0.20
C PRO A 275 -27.29 -11.66 -0.30
N GLN A 276 -26.63 -12.53 -1.08
CA GLN A 276 -25.40 -12.14 -1.77
C GLN A 276 -25.67 -11.00 -2.76
N GLU A 277 -24.76 -10.05 -2.80
CA GLU A 277 -24.70 -8.98 -3.79
C GLU A 277 -23.60 -9.33 -4.80
N PRO A 278 -23.94 -9.56 -6.09
CA PRO A 278 -22.97 -9.73 -7.17
C PRO A 278 -22.02 -8.53 -7.25
N GLY A 279 -20.75 -8.76 -7.60
CA GLY A 279 -19.71 -7.73 -7.62
C GLY A 279 -19.18 -7.36 -6.24
N SER A 280 -20.03 -7.35 -5.20
CA SER A 280 -19.63 -6.87 -3.87
C SER A 280 -19.23 -7.97 -2.90
N SER A 281 -20.02 -9.05 -2.82
CA SER A 281 -19.82 -10.10 -1.81
C SER A 281 -18.43 -10.71 -1.92
N VAL A 282 -17.78 -10.94 -0.78
CA VAL A 282 -16.42 -11.48 -0.64
C VAL A 282 -15.31 -10.51 -1.05
N SER A 283 -15.54 -9.67 -2.06
CA SER A 283 -14.53 -8.78 -2.66
C SER A 283 -14.48 -7.38 -2.03
N HIS A 284 -15.06 -7.16 -0.85
CA HIS A 284 -14.99 -5.88 -0.12
C HIS A 284 -14.74 -6.09 1.37
N PHE A 285 -14.16 -5.07 2.02
CA PHE A 285 -14.23 -4.96 3.46
C PHE A 285 -15.67 -4.67 3.92
N SER A 286 -16.01 -5.11 5.13
CA SER A 286 -17.34 -4.87 5.67
C SER A 286 -17.53 -3.41 6.03
N THR A 287 -18.71 -2.86 5.74
CA THR A 287 -19.19 -1.53 6.20
C THR A 287 -19.32 -1.35 7.73
N SER A 288 -18.85 -2.33 8.50
CA SER A 288 -18.79 -2.24 9.97
C SER A 288 -17.38 -1.97 10.49
N LEU A 289 -16.42 -1.77 9.58
CA LEU A 289 -15.08 -1.33 9.93
C LEU A 289 -15.16 0.15 10.38
N PHE A 290 -14.22 0.55 11.22
CA PHE A 290 -14.03 1.95 11.57
C PHE A 290 -12.53 2.18 11.81
N PRO A 291 -11.90 3.19 11.19
CA PRO A 291 -12.45 4.04 10.13
C PRO A 291 -12.90 3.21 8.91
N ASN A 292 -13.76 3.81 8.07
CA ASN A 292 -14.17 3.18 6.81
C ASN A 292 -12.94 2.94 5.92
N GLN A 293 -13.03 1.94 5.07
CA GLN A 293 -11.94 1.56 4.17
C GLN A 293 -12.27 1.88 2.71
N LEU A 294 -11.24 2.14 1.91
CA LEU A 294 -11.36 2.45 0.49
C LEU A 294 -12.16 1.37 -0.27
N LEU A 295 -11.91 0.08 -0.01
CA LEU A 295 -12.60 -1.05 -0.64
C LEU A 295 -13.79 -1.56 0.19
N GLU A 296 -14.64 -0.62 0.64
CA GLU A 296 -16.02 -0.91 1.07
C GLU A 296 -17.00 -0.92 -0.10
N PRO A 297 -18.09 -1.70 -0.04
CA PRO A 297 -19.00 -1.89 -1.19
C PRO A 297 -19.80 -0.64 -1.59
N MET A 298 -19.60 0.48 -0.89
CA MET A 298 -20.29 1.73 -1.11
C MET A 298 -19.31 2.89 -0.94
N TYR A 299 -19.47 3.94 -1.75
CA TYR A 299 -18.73 5.18 -1.57
C TYR A 299 -19.16 5.85 -0.26
N THR A 300 -18.23 5.98 0.70
CA THR A 300 -18.50 6.61 2.00
C THR A 300 -17.88 7.99 2.17
N GLY A 301 -17.28 8.54 1.11
CA GLY A 301 -16.60 9.82 1.12
C GLY A 301 -15.24 9.76 0.42
N PRO A 302 -14.56 10.91 0.30
CA PRO A 302 -13.24 10.98 -0.31
C PRO A 302 -12.21 10.22 0.54
N ASP A 303 -11.50 9.28 -0.09
CA ASP A 303 -10.41 8.53 0.51
C ASP A 303 -9.34 8.25 -0.55
N HIS A 304 -8.17 8.89 -0.41
CA HIS A 304 -7.04 8.73 -1.32
C HIS A 304 -5.92 7.87 -0.70
N VAL A 305 -6.22 7.17 0.39
CA VAL A 305 -5.23 6.41 1.17
C VAL A 305 -5.66 4.94 1.28
N PRO A 306 -5.03 4.04 0.51
CA PRO A 306 -5.23 2.61 0.65
C PRO A 306 -4.61 2.07 1.96
N ASP A 307 -5.34 2.17 3.07
CA ASP A 307 -4.88 1.83 4.43
C ASP A 307 -4.75 0.32 4.63
N LEU A 308 -5.86 -0.43 4.57
CA LEU A 308 -5.84 -1.90 4.69
C LEU A 308 -5.71 -2.62 3.35
N GLU A 309 -6.04 -1.94 2.26
CA GLU A 309 -5.98 -2.48 0.91
C GLU A 309 -4.54 -2.78 0.50
N LEU A 310 -3.58 -1.93 0.84
CA LEU A 310 -2.17 -2.19 0.57
C LEU A 310 -1.68 -3.45 1.31
N PRO A 311 -1.78 -3.57 2.66
CA PRO A 311 -1.48 -4.81 3.37
C PRO A 311 -2.16 -6.05 2.76
N LEU A 312 -3.40 -5.91 2.28
CA LEU A 312 -4.11 -7.00 1.61
C LEU A 312 -3.42 -7.40 0.30
N LEU A 313 -3.09 -6.45 -0.58
CA LEU A 313 -2.33 -6.74 -1.80
C LEU A 313 -0.97 -7.40 -1.48
N LEU A 314 -0.31 -7.01 -0.39
CA LEU A 314 0.92 -7.66 0.08
C LEU A 314 0.70 -9.11 0.54
N ASP A 315 -0.44 -9.40 1.17
CA ASP A 315 -0.84 -10.78 1.53
C ASP A 315 -1.09 -11.67 0.30
N LEU A 316 -1.48 -11.07 -0.84
CA LEU A 316 -1.61 -11.76 -2.13
C LEU A 316 -0.25 -12.04 -2.78
N GLY A 317 0.74 -11.19 -2.51
CA GLY A 317 2.12 -11.39 -2.94
C GLY A 317 2.74 -10.21 -3.66
N TRP A 318 2.03 -9.09 -3.81
CA TRP A 318 2.65 -7.82 -4.16
C TRP A 318 3.79 -7.51 -3.18
N LYS A 319 4.78 -6.77 -3.67
CA LYS A 319 5.84 -6.22 -2.82
C LYS A 319 5.59 -4.72 -2.64
N PRO A 320 5.83 -4.18 -1.43
CA PRO A 320 5.63 -2.75 -1.21
C PRO A 320 6.65 -1.96 -2.01
N ALA A 321 6.25 -0.83 -2.56
CA ALA A 321 7.16 0.21 -3.06
C ALA A 321 7.31 1.32 -2.02
N GLY A 322 8.27 2.22 -2.23
CA GLY A 322 8.62 3.27 -1.27
C GLY A 322 9.68 2.85 -0.25
N ALA A 323 9.95 3.72 0.72
CA ALA A 323 10.95 3.49 1.75
C ALA A 323 10.49 2.53 2.85
N ASP A 324 11.47 2.00 3.58
CA ASP A 324 11.31 1.23 4.83
C ASP A 324 12.47 1.68 5.69
N LEU A 325 12.24 2.71 6.50
CA LEU A 325 13.25 3.17 7.43
C LEU A 325 13.37 2.17 8.57
N SER A 326 14.51 2.19 9.23
CA SER A 326 14.72 1.48 10.48
C SER A 326 15.78 2.23 11.26
N ILE A 327 15.70 2.13 12.58
CA ILE A 327 16.57 2.89 13.47
C ILE A 327 17.29 1.97 14.45
N VAL A 328 18.57 2.29 14.70
CA VAL A 328 19.40 1.67 15.74
C VAL A 328 20.03 2.78 16.56
N VAL A 329 20.04 2.63 17.87
CA VAL A 329 20.72 3.54 18.82
C VAL A 329 21.79 2.73 19.54
N VAL A 330 23.03 3.22 19.53
CA VAL A 330 24.15 2.65 20.29
C VAL A 330 24.74 3.74 21.17
N ASP A 331 25.04 3.41 22.41
CA ASP A 331 25.64 4.31 23.38
C ASP A 331 27.10 3.93 23.68
N THR A 332 27.95 4.95 23.90
CA THR A 332 29.35 4.75 24.27
C THR A 332 29.94 5.94 25.03
N PRO A 333 30.72 5.72 26.10
CA PRO A 333 30.99 4.43 26.74
C PRO A 333 29.82 3.95 27.62
N ASP A 334 29.68 2.63 27.77
CA ASP A 334 28.78 2.01 28.77
C ASP A 334 29.57 0.96 29.60
N PRO A 335 29.80 1.19 30.92
CA PRO A 335 29.31 2.32 31.71
C PRO A 335 30.10 3.63 31.50
N VAL A 336 29.46 4.76 31.74
CA VAL A 336 30.06 6.11 31.74
C VAL A 336 30.22 6.64 33.17
N PRO A 337 31.33 7.30 33.55
CA PRO A 337 31.43 7.96 34.86
C PRO A 337 30.53 9.20 34.93
N GLN A 338 30.03 9.54 36.12
CA GLN A 338 29.32 10.80 36.35
C GLN A 338 30.19 12.00 35.94
N GLY A 339 29.61 12.93 35.19
CA GLY A 339 30.28 14.07 34.56
C GLY A 339 31.03 13.71 33.28
N GLY A 340 31.07 12.43 32.88
CA GLY A 340 31.69 11.96 31.66
C GLY A 340 30.85 12.27 30.42
N THR A 341 31.53 12.34 29.26
CA THR A 341 30.87 12.45 27.96
C THR A 341 30.34 11.09 27.53
N LEU A 342 29.06 11.05 27.20
CA LEU A 342 28.34 9.93 26.62
C LEU A 342 27.93 10.30 25.19
N THR A 343 28.13 9.38 24.26
CA THR A 343 27.73 9.54 22.86
C THR A 343 26.62 8.56 22.53
N TYR A 344 25.53 9.05 21.95
CA TYR A 344 24.51 8.24 21.29
C TYR A 344 24.73 8.31 19.78
N ASP A 345 25.16 7.20 19.18
CA ASP A 345 25.26 7.05 17.74
C ASP A 345 23.97 6.41 17.21
N ILE A 346 23.19 7.22 16.50
CA ILE A 346 21.89 6.85 15.96
C ILE A 346 22.05 6.61 14.46
N THR A 347 21.70 5.41 14.00
CA THR A 347 21.73 5.06 12.58
C THR A 347 20.30 4.91 12.05
N VAL A 348 19.97 5.68 11.01
CA VAL A 348 18.75 5.54 10.22
C VAL A 348 19.12 4.83 8.91
N LEU A 349 18.54 3.66 8.66
CA LEU A 349 18.74 2.89 7.44
C LEU A 349 17.45 2.86 6.62
N ASN A 350 17.51 3.15 5.33
CA ASN A 350 16.42 2.85 4.41
C ASN A 350 16.62 1.47 3.78
N GLY A 351 15.96 0.44 4.32
CA GLY A 351 15.91 -0.91 3.79
C GLY A 351 14.85 -1.13 2.71
N GLY A 352 14.06 -0.10 2.41
CA GLY A 352 12.96 -0.16 1.47
C GLY A 352 13.42 -0.04 0.03
N PRO A 353 12.62 -0.51 -0.93
CA PRO A 353 13.03 -0.48 -2.33
C PRO A 353 13.00 0.91 -2.99
N GLY A 354 12.31 1.88 -2.39
CA GLY A 354 12.28 3.28 -2.82
C GLY A 354 13.08 4.20 -1.90
N ALA A 355 13.35 5.43 -2.36
CA ALA A 355 13.94 6.47 -1.51
C ALA A 355 12.93 6.97 -0.47
N ALA A 356 13.43 7.34 0.71
CA ALA A 356 12.66 7.97 1.77
C ALA A 356 12.79 9.48 1.64
N THR A 357 11.69 10.22 1.51
CA THR A 357 11.69 11.69 1.43
C THR A 357 11.23 12.30 2.75
N ASN A 358 11.64 13.55 2.99
CA ASN A 358 11.30 14.31 4.19
C ASN A 358 11.62 13.57 5.50
N VAL A 359 12.75 12.87 5.53
CA VAL A 359 13.17 12.07 6.67
C VAL A 359 13.51 12.98 7.85
N THR A 360 12.89 12.73 8.99
CA THR A 360 13.11 13.45 10.25
C THR A 360 13.41 12.46 11.38
N LEU A 361 14.52 12.67 12.08
CA LEU A 361 14.84 11.95 13.30
C LEU A 361 14.46 12.81 14.52
N THR A 362 13.80 12.22 15.50
CA THR A 362 13.51 12.80 16.80
C THR A 362 14.21 11.97 17.88
N ASP A 363 15.14 12.56 18.61
CA ASP A 363 15.90 11.94 19.68
C ASP A 363 15.54 12.60 21.03
N ILE A 364 14.94 11.83 21.94
CA ILE A 364 14.49 12.29 23.26
C ILE A 364 15.54 11.89 24.29
N LEU A 365 16.33 12.89 24.72
CA LEU A 365 17.40 12.68 25.68
C LEU A 365 16.84 12.41 27.08
N PRO A 366 17.44 11.49 27.85
CA PRO A 366 16.98 11.18 29.20
C PRO A 366 17.21 12.36 30.16
N GLY A 367 16.33 12.48 31.17
CA GLY A 367 16.60 13.37 32.29
C GLY A 367 17.93 13.01 32.98
N GLY A 368 18.69 14.01 33.40
CA GLY A 368 19.99 13.80 34.05
C GLY A 368 21.20 13.87 33.11
N VAL A 369 21.00 14.23 31.83
CA VAL A 369 22.10 14.57 30.91
C VAL A 369 22.15 16.06 30.58
N GLY A 370 23.33 16.56 30.22
CA GLY A 370 23.51 17.89 29.65
C GLY A 370 23.90 17.79 28.18
N PHE A 371 23.13 18.37 27.27
CA PHE A 371 23.44 18.35 25.84
C PHE A 371 24.75 19.07 25.53
N VAL A 372 25.58 18.45 24.67
CA VAL A 372 26.84 19.03 24.18
C VAL A 372 26.73 19.34 22.69
N SER A 373 26.41 18.35 21.86
CA SER A 373 26.32 18.52 20.41
C SER A 373 25.48 17.42 19.75
N ALA A 374 25.01 17.68 18.53
CA ALA A 374 24.43 16.69 17.63
C ALA A 374 25.00 16.90 16.23
N SER A 375 25.65 15.87 15.69
CA SER A 375 26.34 15.93 14.41
C SER A 375 25.76 14.90 13.45
N PRO A 376 24.86 15.31 12.52
CA PRO A 376 24.33 14.41 11.51
C PRO A 376 25.30 14.26 10.33
N SER A 377 25.36 13.08 9.71
CA SER A 377 26.11 12.85 8.47
C SER A 377 25.46 13.52 7.25
N GLN A 378 24.18 13.87 7.36
CA GLN A 378 23.39 14.58 6.35
C GLN A 378 22.31 15.42 7.02
N GLY A 379 22.07 16.62 6.48
CA GLY A 379 21.01 17.50 6.99
C GLY A 379 21.46 18.30 8.21
N THR A 380 20.51 18.66 9.08
CA THR A 380 20.74 19.56 10.21
C THR A 380 19.95 19.14 11.45
N CYS A 381 20.54 19.30 12.64
CA CYS A 381 19.90 19.03 13.92
C CYS A 381 19.67 20.32 14.73
N THR A 382 18.60 20.35 15.52
CA THR A 382 18.26 21.45 16.45
C THR A 382 17.69 20.90 17.76
N GLY A 383 17.73 21.69 18.83
CA GLY A 383 17.19 21.30 20.14
C GLY A 383 18.24 20.74 21.10
N THR A 384 17.87 20.59 22.38
CA THR A 384 18.80 20.23 23.47
C THR A 384 18.24 19.24 24.48
N ALA A 385 16.91 19.13 24.64
CA ALA A 385 16.28 18.05 25.40
C ALA A 385 15.61 17.03 24.46
N THR A 386 15.06 17.54 23.37
CA THR A 386 14.62 16.76 22.21
C THR A 386 15.40 17.28 21.02
N VAL A 387 16.26 16.45 20.46
CA VAL A 387 17.06 16.76 19.28
C VAL A 387 16.27 16.34 18.05
N ILE A 388 15.96 17.29 17.17
CA ILE A 388 15.23 17.06 15.93
C ILE A 388 16.19 17.27 14.77
N CYS A 389 16.41 16.24 13.96
CA CYS A 389 17.27 16.29 12.79
C CYS A 389 16.46 16.13 11.50
N THR A 390 16.48 17.15 10.64
CA THR A 390 15.93 17.08 9.28
C THR A 390 16.98 16.49 8.35
N LEU A 391 16.82 15.22 7.99
CA LEU A 391 17.80 14.44 7.22
C LEU A 391 17.55 14.55 5.70
N GLY A 392 16.34 14.92 5.26
CA GLY A 392 16.02 15.09 3.84
C GLY A 392 15.72 13.77 3.15
N GLU A 393 16.26 13.54 1.95
CA GLU A 393 16.08 12.27 1.23
C GLU A 393 17.13 11.22 1.67
N VAL A 394 16.69 9.99 1.96
CA VAL A 394 17.55 8.83 2.19
C VAL A 394 17.29 7.79 1.11
N ALA A 395 18.24 7.64 0.18
CA ALA A 395 18.12 6.70 -0.93
C ALA A 395 17.96 5.24 -0.44
N ASN A 396 17.39 4.39 -1.30
CA ASN A 396 17.31 2.94 -1.03
C ASN A 396 18.71 2.37 -0.74
N GLY A 397 18.83 1.64 0.37
CA GLY A 397 20.06 0.99 0.81
C GLY A 397 21.07 1.94 1.45
N ALA A 398 20.78 3.25 1.52
CA ALA A 398 21.61 4.22 2.20
C ALA A 398 21.31 4.27 3.70
N ALA A 399 22.30 4.68 4.47
CA ALA A 399 22.18 4.96 5.90
C ALA A 399 22.68 6.38 6.21
N VAL A 400 22.02 7.03 7.17
CA VAL A 400 22.40 8.33 7.72
C VAL A 400 22.66 8.13 9.21
N THR A 401 23.75 8.71 9.72
CA THR A 401 24.08 8.63 11.14
C THR A 401 23.94 9.99 11.81
N VAL A 402 23.53 10.00 13.08
CA VAL A 402 23.52 11.18 13.94
C VAL A 402 24.25 10.84 15.23
N SER A 403 25.34 11.56 15.49
CA SER A 403 26.13 11.40 16.72
C SER A 403 25.76 12.51 17.70
N THR A 404 25.05 12.16 18.78
CA THR A 404 24.62 13.08 19.83
C THR A 404 25.50 12.91 21.06
N GLN A 405 26.24 13.95 21.45
CA GLN A 405 27.05 13.95 22.67
C GLN A 405 26.35 14.66 23.82
N VAL A 406 26.42 14.05 25.00
CA VAL A 406 25.86 14.58 26.25
C VAL A 406 26.83 14.37 27.42
N LEU A 407 26.66 15.12 28.50
CA LEU A 407 27.32 14.90 29.79
C LEU A 407 26.39 14.14 30.73
N ALA A 408 26.83 13.01 31.28
CA ALA A 408 26.03 12.20 32.20
C ALA A 408 26.09 12.76 33.64
N ASN A 409 25.11 13.56 34.06
CA ASN A 409 25.18 14.31 35.33
C ASN A 409 24.67 13.53 36.55
N VAL A 410 23.93 12.44 36.34
CA VAL A 410 23.25 11.68 37.40
C VAL A 410 23.67 10.21 37.36
N VAL A 411 24.11 9.68 38.51
CA VAL A 411 24.40 8.25 38.70
C VAL A 411 23.11 7.44 38.58
N GLY A 412 23.17 6.28 37.93
CA GLY A 412 22.01 5.42 37.71
C GLY A 412 21.89 4.97 36.27
N SER A 413 20.66 4.73 35.82
CA SER A 413 20.36 4.28 34.45
C SER A 413 19.79 5.44 33.64
N LEU A 414 20.37 5.68 32.46
CA LEU A 414 19.88 6.66 31.49
C LEU A 414 19.34 5.91 30.27
N THR A 415 18.10 6.20 29.83
CA THR A 415 17.54 5.58 28.62
C THR A 415 17.27 6.64 27.56
N ASN A 416 18.03 6.59 26.49
CA ASN A 416 17.82 7.43 25.31
C ASN A 416 16.81 6.77 24.37
N SER A 417 15.84 7.53 23.86
CA SER A 417 14.80 7.02 22.96
C SER A 417 14.71 7.87 21.69
N ALA A 418 14.89 7.22 20.54
CA ALA A 418 14.85 7.89 19.24
C ALA A 418 13.77 7.29 18.33
N ALA A 419 13.20 8.14 17.49
CA ALA A 419 12.20 7.78 16.50
C ALA A 419 12.51 8.45 15.16
N VAL A 420 12.29 7.75 14.05
CA VAL A 420 12.42 8.30 12.70
C VAL A 420 11.07 8.35 12.00
N SER A 421 10.86 9.35 11.16
CA SER A 421 9.71 9.45 10.28
C SER A 421 10.14 9.87 8.88
N ALA A 422 9.29 9.56 7.89
CA ALA A 422 9.40 10.01 6.51
C ALA A 422 8.01 10.33 5.99
N GLU A 423 7.92 10.91 4.80
CA GLU A 423 6.64 11.13 4.12
C GLU A 423 5.89 9.80 3.88
N ARG A 424 6.63 8.74 3.54
CA ARG A 424 6.10 7.38 3.42
C ARG A 424 7.11 6.37 3.95
N ASP A 425 6.59 5.41 4.69
CA ASP A 425 7.34 4.29 5.24
C ASP A 425 6.44 3.04 5.21
N SER A 426 6.97 1.94 4.65
CA SER A 426 6.20 0.71 4.47
C SER A 426 6.10 -0.17 5.71
N ASN A 427 6.86 0.11 6.76
CA ASN A 427 6.83 -0.65 8.01
C ASN A 427 7.15 0.25 9.23
N PRO A 428 6.24 1.16 9.65
CA PRO A 428 6.53 2.10 10.74
C PRO A 428 6.83 1.45 12.11
N ALA A 429 6.64 0.13 12.27
CA ALA A 429 6.91 -0.59 13.51
C ALA A 429 8.40 -0.74 13.86
N ASN A 430 9.32 -0.53 12.90
CA ASN A 430 10.78 -0.58 13.12
C ASN A 430 11.41 0.84 13.22
N ASN A 431 10.59 1.89 13.31
CA ASN A 431 11.02 3.28 13.30
C ASN A 431 11.28 3.88 14.69
N THR A 432 11.36 3.05 15.73
CA THR A 432 11.74 3.47 17.08
C THR A 432 12.82 2.55 17.66
N ALA A 433 13.76 3.13 18.41
CA ALA A 433 14.79 2.39 19.14
C ALA A 433 15.20 3.14 20.40
N ALA A 434 15.76 2.41 21.36
CA ALA A 434 16.27 2.98 22.60
C ALA A 434 17.56 2.29 23.03
N ALA A 435 18.42 3.02 23.73
CA ALA A 435 19.63 2.50 24.36
C ALA A 435 19.65 2.90 25.84
N THR A 436 20.12 2.00 26.70
CA THR A 436 20.18 2.22 28.15
C THR A 436 21.62 2.14 28.64
N THR A 437 22.13 3.25 29.14
CA THR A 437 23.50 3.39 29.65
C THR A 437 23.52 3.35 31.18
N THR A 438 24.55 2.71 31.74
CA THR A 438 24.84 2.76 33.17
C THR A 438 25.81 3.90 33.50
N VAL A 439 25.43 4.77 34.45
CA VAL A 439 26.28 5.85 34.97
C VAL A 439 26.83 5.47 36.34
N ASN A 440 28.15 5.36 36.44
CA ASN A 440 28.85 5.05 37.69
C ASN A 440 29.27 6.33 38.43
N GLY A 441 29.20 6.31 39.76
CA GLY A 441 29.78 7.38 40.58
C GLY A 441 31.30 7.46 40.42
N VAL A 442 31.86 8.66 40.49
CA VAL A 442 33.32 8.85 40.52
C VAL A 442 33.83 8.40 41.91
N PRO A 443 34.78 7.45 42.00
CA PRO A 443 35.37 7.08 43.29
C PRO A 443 35.99 8.30 43.98
N PRO A 444 35.91 8.43 45.31
CA PRO A 444 36.60 9.50 46.01
C PRO A 444 38.10 9.44 45.73
N ALA A 445 38.71 10.59 45.44
CA ALA A 445 40.16 10.68 45.29
C ALA A 445 40.83 10.16 46.56
N LEU A 446 41.76 9.21 46.41
CA LEU A 446 42.57 8.75 47.54
C LEU A 446 43.42 9.94 48.05
N PRO A 447 43.49 10.14 49.38
CA PRO A 447 44.11 11.31 50.00
C PRO A 447 45.62 11.43 49.76
#